data_AF-B8BQT3-F1
#
_entry.id   AF-B8BQT3-F1
#
_cell.length_a   1.000
_cell.length_b   1.000
_cell.length_c   1.000
_cell.angle_alpha   90.00
_cell.angle_beta   90.00
_cell.angle_gamma   90.00
#
_symmetry.space_group_name_H-M   'P 1'
#
loop_
_entity.id
_entity.type
_entity.pdbx_description
1 polymer ?
#
loop_
_entity_poly.entity_id
_entity_poly.type
_entity_poly.pdbx_seq_one_letter_code
_entity_poly.pdbx_strand_id
1 'polypeptide(L)'
;SYTMCQLRRHNTADSAWILVGDTIYDATPYLRNHPGGTTTILKKSGGVVDCTEDLSFHSKRAQKEWRKYKVGTLRRCSRSS
;
A
#
# COMPACT_ATOMS: atom_id res chain seq x y z
N SER A 1 -9.63 5.15 -8.96
CA SER A 1 -8.89 5.98 -7.99
C SER A 1 -9.67 6.02 -6.69
N TYR A 2 -9.00 6.23 -5.55
CA TYR A 2 -9.60 6.16 -4.22
C TYR A 2 -9.24 7.40 -3.40
N THR A 3 -10.12 7.82 -2.51
CA THR A 3 -9.82 8.89 -1.54
C THR A 3 -9.03 8.36 -0.35
N MET A 4 -8.39 9.25 0.42
CA MET A 4 -7.77 8.85 1.70
C MET A 4 -8.76 8.20 2.66
N CYS A 5 -10.03 8.65 2.66
CA CYS A 5 -11.06 8.07 3.53
C CYS A 5 -11.42 6.63 3.13
N GLN A 6 -11.43 6.34 1.82
CA GLN A 6 -11.62 4.97 1.34
C GLN A 6 -10.41 4.10 1.66
N LEU A 7 -9.19 4.60 1.41
CA LEU A 7 -7.96 3.88 1.70
C LEU A 7 -7.85 3.48 3.18
N ARG A 8 -8.18 4.38 4.12
CA ARG A 8 -8.12 4.15 5.57
C ARG A 8 -8.96 2.98 6.07
N ARG A 9 -9.98 2.54 5.31
CA ARG A 9 -10.82 1.39 5.68
C ARG A 9 -10.10 0.06 5.50
N HIS A 10 -9.00 0.04 4.78
CA HIS A 10 -8.24 -1.16 4.45
C HIS A 10 -7.01 -1.28 5.36
N ASN A 11 -7.27 -1.46 6.66
CA ASN A 11 -6.27 -1.49 7.73
C ASN A 11 -6.26 -2.77 8.58
N THR A 12 -6.77 -3.89 8.06
CA THR A 12 -6.92 -5.16 8.79
C THR A 12 -6.25 -6.33 8.05
N ALA A 13 -6.09 -7.47 8.70
CA ALA A 13 -5.52 -8.67 8.07
C ALA A 13 -6.34 -9.21 6.89
N ASP A 14 -7.65 -8.95 6.89
CA ASP A 14 -8.57 -9.35 5.80
C ASP A 14 -8.67 -8.27 4.71
N SER A 15 -8.13 -7.08 4.96
CA SER A 15 -8.10 -5.99 3.99
C SER A 15 -6.97 -5.00 4.34
N ALA A 16 -5.78 -5.24 3.79
CA ALA A 16 -4.57 -4.48 4.08
C ALA A 16 -4.06 -3.76 2.83
N TRP A 17 -4.48 -2.51 2.64
CA TRP A 17 -4.00 -1.71 1.51
C TRP A 17 -2.94 -0.71 1.95
N ILE A 18 -1.91 -0.56 1.13
CA ILE A 18 -0.79 0.36 1.38
C ILE A 18 -0.72 1.42 0.28
N LEU A 19 -0.16 2.57 0.63
CA LEU A 19 0.11 3.68 -0.28
C LEU A 19 1.60 3.71 -0.62
N VAL A 20 1.94 3.88 -1.90
CA VAL A 20 3.30 4.16 -2.37
C VAL A 20 3.22 5.30 -3.36
N GLY A 21 3.60 6.49 -2.92
CA GLY A 21 3.42 7.73 -3.67
C GLY A 21 1.94 7.97 -3.96
N ASP A 22 1.56 7.78 -5.21
CA ASP A 22 0.19 7.94 -5.68
C ASP A 22 -0.50 6.61 -5.98
N THR A 23 0.19 5.49 -5.81
CA THR A 23 -0.34 4.16 -6.14
C THR A 23 -0.78 3.42 -4.89
N ILE A 24 -1.93 2.77 -4.99
CA ILE A 24 -2.52 1.96 -3.92
C ILE A 24 -2.39 0.49 -4.30
N TYR A 25 -1.88 -0.31 -3.36
CA TYR A 25 -1.68 -1.75 -3.51
C TYR A 25 -2.47 -2.51 -2.44
N ASP A 26 -3.11 -3.61 -2.84
CA ASP A 26 -3.73 -4.57 -1.95
C ASP A 26 -2.74 -5.66 -1.56
N ALA A 27 -2.16 -5.53 -0.36
CA ALA A 27 -1.18 -6.46 0.15
C ALA A 27 -1.81 -7.67 0.88
N THR A 28 -3.14 -7.71 1.02
CA THR A 28 -3.89 -8.78 1.72
C THR A 28 -3.45 -10.19 1.33
N PRO A 29 -3.43 -10.58 0.03
CA PRO A 29 -3.04 -11.93 -0.37
C PRO A 29 -1.56 -12.25 -0.10
N TYR A 30 -0.72 -11.24 0.13
CA TYR A 30 0.72 -11.39 0.31
C TYR A 30 1.17 -11.28 1.77
N LEU A 31 0.28 -10.91 2.69
CA LEU A 31 0.60 -10.62 4.10
C LEU A 31 1.42 -11.73 4.78
N ARG A 32 1.08 -12.99 4.58
CA ARG A 32 1.75 -14.15 5.21
C ARG A 32 3.04 -14.56 4.50
N ASN A 33 3.20 -14.14 3.25
CA ASN A 33 4.36 -14.45 2.41
C ASN A 33 5.42 -13.35 2.45
N HIS A 34 5.13 -12.22 3.10
CA HIS A 34 6.08 -11.12 3.21
C HIS A 34 7.27 -11.49 4.12
N PRO A 35 8.51 -11.49 3.60
CA PRO A 35 9.70 -11.86 4.40
C PRO A 35 9.95 -10.95 5.60
N GLY A 36 9.56 -9.67 5.53
CA GLY A 36 9.64 -8.73 6.65
C GLY A 36 8.53 -8.90 7.69
N GLY A 37 7.71 -9.96 7.57
CA GLY A 37 6.61 -10.28 8.47
C GLY A 37 5.31 -9.52 8.19
N THR A 38 4.20 -10.14 8.58
CA THR A 38 2.84 -9.61 8.40
C THR A 38 2.61 -8.28 9.13
N THR A 39 3.12 -8.17 10.36
CA THR A 39 2.96 -6.98 11.21
C THR A 39 3.49 -5.70 10.56
N THR A 40 4.57 -5.81 9.77
CA THR A 40 5.19 -4.68 9.09
C THR A 40 4.25 -4.03 8.08
N ILE A 41 3.50 -4.85 7.33
CA ILE A 41 2.50 -4.35 6.37
C ILE A 41 1.29 -3.81 7.12
N LEU A 42 0.78 -4.53 8.12
CA LEU A 42 -0.42 -4.12 8.86
C LEU A 42 -0.26 -2.76 9.54
N LYS A 43 0.91 -2.47 10.12
CA LYS A 43 1.20 -1.14 10.73
C LYS A 43 1.14 0.02 9.73
N LYS A 44 1.31 -0.24 8.43
CA LYS A 44 1.33 0.76 7.36
C LYS A 44 0.06 0.74 6.51
N SER A 45 -0.77 -0.28 6.69
CA SER A 45 -2.04 -0.43 6.00
C SER A 45 -3.00 0.71 6.33
N GLY A 46 -3.98 0.94 5.47
CA GLY A 46 -4.86 2.11 5.54
C GLY A 46 -4.21 3.40 5.05
N GLY A 47 -3.00 3.33 4.49
CA GLY A 47 -2.25 4.50 4.02
C GLY A 47 -1.88 5.47 5.14
N VAL A 48 -1.57 4.94 6.34
CA VAL A 48 -1.13 5.75 7.49
C VAL A 48 0.21 6.44 7.20
N VAL A 49 1.06 5.79 6.41
CA VAL A 49 2.34 6.32 5.92
C VAL A 49 2.52 5.95 4.45
N ASP A 50 3.22 6.81 3.70
CA ASP A 50 3.67 6.51 2.35
C ASP A 50 4.84 5.51 2.40
N CYS A 51 4.68 4.37 1.74
CA CYS A 51 5.64 3.26 1.71
C CYS A 51 6.64 3.38 0.54
N THR A 52 6.84 4.57 -0.04
CA THR A 52 7.84 4.79 -1.11
C THR A 52 9.26 4.45 -0.66
N GLU A 53 9.65 4.82 0.55
CA GLU A 53 10.95 4.43 1.10
C GLU A 53 11.03 2.93 1.35
N ASP A 54 9.94 2.32 1.83
CA ASP A 54 9.88 0.86 2.03
C ASP A 54 10.12 0.07 0.75
N LEU A 55 9.58 0.56 -0.37
CA LEU A 55 9.78 -0.07 -1.68
C LEU A 55 11.26 -0.08 -2.07
N SER A 56 12.05 0.90 -1.65
CA SER A 56 13.48 1.01 -1.97
C SER A 56 14.32 -0.09 -1.31
N PHE A 57 13.89 -0.62 -0.15
CA PHE A 57 14.54 -1.74 0.53
C PHE A 57 14.34 -3.09 -0.19
N HIS A 58 13.48 -3.14 -1.21
CA HIS A 58 13.17 -4.36 -1.96
C HIS A 58 14.02 -4.46 -3.23
N SER A 59 14.37 -5.70 -3.62
CA SER A 59 15.04 -5.96 -4.90
C SER A 59 14.18 -5.51 -6.09
N LYS A 60 14.80 -5.16 -7.23
CA LYS A 60 14.09 -4.75 -8.46
C LYS A 60 13.03 -5.78 -8.90
N ARG A 61 13.30 -7.08 -8.68
CA ARG A 61 12.35 -8.16 -8.96
C ARG A 61 11.13 -8.08 -8.04
N ALA A 62 11.35 -7.92 -6.74
CA ALA A 62 10.26 -7.76 -5.78
C ALA A 62 9.43 -6.49 -6.08
N GLN A 63 10.08 -5.36 -6.38
CA GLN A 63 9.37 -4.13 -6.78
C GLN A 63 8.48 -4.34 -8.02
N LYS A 64 8.91 -5.16 -8.99
CA LYS A 64 8.11 -5.54 -10.16
C LYS A 64 6.89 -6.39 -9.77
N GLU A 65 7.01 -7.25 -8.77
CA GLU A 65 5.91 -8.10 -8.28
C GLU A 65 4.78 -7.28 -7.64
N TRP A 66 5.10 -6.13 -7.01
CA TRP A 66 4.08 -5.26 -6.41
C TRP A 66 3.01 -4.83 -7.40
N ARG A 67 3.37 -4.70 -8.69
CA ARG A 67 2.43 -4.33 -9.75
C ARG A 67 1.23 -5.28 -9.87
N LYS A 68 1.38 -6.54 -9.48
CA LYS A 68 0.28 -7.53 -9.46
C LYS A 68 -0.81 -7.17 -8.44
N TYR A 69 -0.42 -6.46 -7.39
CA TYR A 69 -1.29 -6.07 -6.28
C TYR A 69 -1.85 -4.66 -6.44
N LYS A 70 -1.58 -3.97 -7.55
CA LYS A 70 -2.07 -2.61 -7.77
C LYS A 70 -3.58 -2.61 -7.92
N VAL A 71 -4.27 -1.82 -7.10
CA VAL A 71 -5.73 -1.65 -7.16
C VAL A 71 -6.17 -0.29 -7.68
N GLY A 72 -5.29 0.72 -7.62
CA GLY A 72 -5.60 2.03 -8.18
C GLY A 72 -4.62 3.12 -7.76
N THR A 73 -5.08 4.36 -7.84
CA THR A 73 -4.31 5.55 -7.44
C THR A 73 -5.07 6.39 -6.43
N LEU A 74 -4.32 7.13 -5.60
CA LEU A 74 -4.86 8.05 -4.63
C LEU A 74 -5.37 9.32 -5.32
N ARG A 75 -6.65 9.64 -5.11
CA ARG A 75 -7.24 10.92 -5.48
C ARG A 75 -7.03 11.89 -4.32
N ARG A 76 -5.96 12.68 -4.40
CA ARG A 76 -5.79 13.82 -3.49
C ARG A 76 -6.88 14.85 -3.76
N CYS A 77 -7.34 15.55 -2.72
CA CYS A 77 -8.13 16.75 -2.95
C CYS A 77 -7.31 17.69 -3.84
N SER A 78 -7.93 18.22 -4.88
CA SER A 78 -7.39 19.37 -5.60
C SER A 78 -7.11 20.45 -4.56
N ARG A 79 -5.83 20.77 -4.34
CA ARG A 79 -5.49 22.04 -3.70
C ARG A 79 -6.05 23.08 -4.65
N SER A 80 -7.13 23.74 -4.25
CA SER A 80 -7.50 25.01 -4.86
C SER A 80 -6.28 25.91 -4.68
N SER A 81 -5.58 26.17 -5.78
CA SER A 81 -4.57 27.23 -5.85
C SER A 81 -5.25 28.57 -5.69
#